data_AF-A0A8I1L8V0-F1
#
_entry.id   AF-A0A8I1L8V0-F1
#
_cell.length_a   1.000
_cell.length_b   1.000
_cell.length_c   1.000
_cell.angle_alpha   90.00
_cell.angle_beta   90.00
_cell.angle_gamma   90.00
#
_symmetry.space_group_name_H-M   'P 1'
#
loop_
_entity.id
_entity.type
_entity.pdbx_description
1 polymer ?
#
loop_
_entity_poly.entity_id
_entity_poly.type
_entity_poly.pdbx_seq_one_letter_code
_entity_poly.pdbx_strand_id
1 'polypeptide(L)'
;MSLKRLLPVLTATLFLASCSPSAQDGEYPVYGDGYDLNTKDGMADYLKEYKTLPDDYINHDADQLEGDDQPETFETNADSVKKAGEATCKNDELLDISKEYFRGNTDKFGEAVMSSVSGSDDKYSDVFETLNIPDDAPDNDKIMAAAMTSLGAVMACGDEFSDEELEKVAESIHSS
;
A
#
# COMPACT_ATOMS: atom_id res chain seq x y z
N MET A 1 -19.60 -1.07 -17.27
CA MET A 1 -18.43 -1.43 -18.09
C MET A 1 -18.16 -2.93 -17.96
N SER A 2 -17.50 -3.57 -18.94
CA SER A 2 -17.27 -5.03 -18.91
C SER A 2 -16.13 -5.39 -17.95
N LEU A 3 -16.35 -6.38 -17.07
CA LEU A 3 -15.39 -6.96 -16.11
C LEU A 3 -13.98 -7.22 -16.71
N LYS A 4 -13.91 -7.47 -18.03
CA LYS A 4 -12.66 -7.73 -18.77
C LYS A 4 -11.73 -6.53 -18.93
N ARG A 5 -12.19 -5.31 -18.66
CA ARG A 5 -11.36 -4.09 -18.71
C ARG A 5 -10.85 -3.61 -17.35
N LEU A 6 -11.33 -4.20 -16.24
CA LEU A 6 -10.94 -3.83 -14.86
C LEU A 6 -9.84 -4.72 -14.28
N LEU A 7 -9.69 -5.97 -14.76
CA LEU A 7 -8.56 -6.83 -14.37
C LEU A 7 -7.17 -6.24 -14.67
N PRO A 8 -6.94 -5.53 -15.80
CA PRO A 8 -5.69 -4.82 -16.05
C PRO A 8 -5.47 -3.64 -15.10
N VAL A 9 -6.55 -3.01 -14.62
CA VAL A 9 -6.48 -1.91 -13.65
C VAL A 9 -6.11 -2.47 -12.29
N LEU A 10 -6.76 -3.53 -11.79
CA LEU A 10 -6.32 -4.20 -10.56
C LEU A 10 -4.85 -4.64 -10.61
N THR A 11 -4.37 -5.13 -11.75
CA THR A 11 -2.94 -5.48 -11.92
C THR A 11 -2.01 -4.28 -12.10
N ALA A 12 -2.53 -3.11 -12.49
CA ALA A 12 -1.80 -1.85 -12.56
C ALA A 12 -1.88 -1.01 -11.26
N THR A 13 -2.92 -1.17 -10.44
CA THR A 13 -3.07 -0.50 -9.14
C THR A 13 -2.55 -1.36 -7.98
N LEU A 14 -2.25 -2.64 -8.25
CA LEU A 14 -1.37 -3.51 -7.45
C LEU A 14 0.11 -3.01 -7.43
N PHE A 15 0.40 -1.87 -8.06
CA PHE A 15 1.74 -1.33 -8.32
C PHE A 15 2.52 -0.81 -7.11
N LEU A 16 1.89 -0.56 -5.96
CA LEU A 16 2.64 -0.08 -4.78
C LEU A 16 3.52 -1.16 -4.15
N ALA A 17 3.30 -2.46 -4.43
CA ALA A 17 4.23 -3.51 -3.99
C ALA A 17 4.80 -4.36 -5.14
N SER A 18 4.48 -4.07 -6.40
CA SER A 18 5.10 -4.78 -7.53
C SER A 18 5.09 -3.92 -8.81
N CYS A 19 6.29 -3.55 -9.25
CA CYS A 19 6.66 -2.99 -10.56
C CYS A 19 6.35 -1.51 -10.86
N SER A 20 7.33 -0.64 -10.61
CA SER A 20 7.94 0.04 -11.77
C SER A 20 9.40 -0.39 -11.85
N PRO A 21 9.92 -0.87 -12.99
CA PRO A 21 11.37 -1.02 -13.14
C PRO A 21 12.10 0.32 -12.97
N SER A 22 11.39 1.46 -13.01
CA SER A 22 11.92 2.79 -12.66
C SER A 22 11.92 3.15 -11.17
N ALA A 23 11.06 2.54 -10.34
CA ALA A 23 11.04 2.81 -8.88
C ALA A 23 12.18 2.07 -8.15
N GLN A 24 12.65 0.95 -8.71
CA GLN A 24 13.80 0.20 -8.20
C GLN A 24 15.17 0.84 -8.53
N ASP A 25 15.20 1.86 -9.39
CA ASP A 25 16.42 2.59 -9.79
C ASP A 25 16.61 3.91 -9.00
N GLY A 26 15.73 4.21 -8.04
CA GLY A 26 15.83 5.39 -7.18
C GLY A 26 16.82 5.18 -6.05
N GLU A 27 17.84 6.05 -5.93
CA GLU A 27 18.73 6.03 -4.77
C GLU A 27 18.00 6.59 -3.54
N TYR A 28 17.50 5.71 -2.69
CA TYR A 28 17.02 6.10 -1.36
C TYR A 28 18.17 6.58 -0.46
N PRO A 29 17.93 7.54 0.45
CA PRO A 29 18.89 7.87 1.50
C PRO A 29 19.28 6.61 2.29
N VAL A 30 20.52 6.56 2.77
CA VAL A 30 20.92 5.55 3.75
C VAL A 30 20.37 6.00 5.11
N TYR A 31 19.56 5.15 5.74
CA TYR A 31 18.94 5.46 7.03
C TYR A 31 19.75 4.88 8.19
N GLY A 32 19.97 5.67 9.25
CA GLY A 32 20.58 5.22 10.50
C GLY A 32 21.96 4.57 10.32
N ASP A 33 22.16 3.42 10.96
CA ASP A 33 23.42 2.64 11.02
C ASP A 33 23.87 2.03 9.67
N GLY A 34 23.28 2.45 8.55
CA GLY A 34 23.66 1.98 7.22
C GLY A 34 22.62 1.09 6.55
N TYR A 35 21.34 1.21 6.90
CA TYR A 35 20.29 0.44 6.25
C TYR A 35 20.14 0.88 4.79
N ASP A 36 20.44 -0.05 3.87
CA ASP A 36 20.21 0.12 2.44
C ASP A 36 18.82 -0.42 2.09
N LEU A 37 17.84 0.48 2.05
CA LEU A 37 16.45 0.16 1.72
C LEU A 37 16.26 -0.22 0.26
N ASN A 38 17.29 -0.13 -0.59
CA ASN A 38 17.25 -0.69 -1.95
C ASN A 38 17.42 -2.21 -1.96
N THR A 39 17.82 -2.80 -0.83
CA THR A 39 18.03 -4.23 -0.69
C THR A 39 16.97 -4.85 0.21
N LYS A 40 16.54 -6.07 -0.14
CA LYS A 40 15.65 -6.87 0.70
C LYS A 40 16.14 -6.98 2.14
N ASP A 41 17.42 -7.28 2.33
CA ASP A 41 17.98 -7.50 3.68
C ASP A 41 18.04 -6.18 4.47
N GLY A 42 18.47 -5.08 3.84
CA GLY A 42 18.49 -3.76 4.48
C GLY A 42 17.09 -3.24 4.83
N MET A 43 16.11 -3.45 3.96
CA MET A 43 14.70 -3.16 4.23
C MET A 43 14.15 -4.03 5.37
N ALA A 44 14.42 -5.34 5.37
CA ALA A 44 13.96 -6.24 6.41
C ALA A 44 14.53 -5.89 7.79
N ASP A 45 15.82 -5.59 7.87
CA ASP A 45 16.45 -5.20 9.13
C ASP A 45 15.92 -3.86 9.65
N TYR A 46 15.74 -2.87 8.76
CA TYR A 46 15.10 -1.60 9.10
C TYR A 46 13.68 -1.81 9.65
N LEU A 47 12.85 -2.58 8.94
CA LEU A 47 11.48 -2.85 9.35
C LEU A 47 11.42 -3.56 10.71
N LYS A 48 12.31 -4.51 10.98
CA LYS A 48 12.37 -5.19 12.28
C LYS A 48 12.79 -4.28 13.41
N GLU A 49 13.72 -3.35 13.17
CA GLU A 49 14.18 -2.40 14.20
C GLU A 49 13.16 -1.28 14.45
N TYR A 50 12.65 -0.65 13.39
CA TYR A 50 11.86 0.57 13.48
C TYR A 50 10.35 0.35 13.38
N LYS A 51 9.91 -0.85 12.97
CA LYS A 51 8.50 -1.23 12.88
C LYS A 51 7.66 -0.23 12.06
N THR A 52 8.26 0.33 11.01
CA THR A 52 7.64 1.33 10.13
C THR A 52 8.46 1.50 8.85
N LEU A 53 7.92 2.22 7.85
CA LEU A 53 8.65 2.68 6.66
C LEU A 53 8.97 4.17 6.80
N PRO A 54 10.09 4.67 6.24
CA PRO A 54 10.37 6.10 6.22
C PRO A 54 9.40 6.89 5.34
N ASP A 55 9.10 8.12 5.72
CA ASP A 55 8.17 8.98 4.98
C ASP A 55 8.72 9.40 3.63
N ASP A 56 10.01 9.70 3.57
CA ASP A 56 10.74 10.03 2.35
C ASP A 56 10.85 8.85 1.39
N TYR A 57 10.89 7.61 1.89
CA TYR A 57 10.76 6.42 1.05
C TYR A 57 9.41 6.42 0.31
N ILE A 58 8.31 6.62 1.03
CA ILE A 58 6.95 6.63 0.45
C ILE A 58 6.72 7.84 -0.45
N ASN A 59 7.19 9.02 -0.07
CA ASN A 59 7.04 10.23 -0.87
C ASN A 59 7.80 10.12 -2.20
N HIS A 60 8.98 9.51 -2.21
CA HIS A 60 9.72 9.27 -3.44
C HIS A 60 8.93 8.38 -4.42
N ASP A 61 8.34 7.27 -3.96
CA ASP A 61 7.49 6.43 -4.81
C ASP A 61 6.22 7.16 -5.27
N ALA A 62 5.61 7.96 -4.37
CA ALA A 62 4.44 8.74 -4.69
C ALA A 62 4.69 9.81 -5.77
N ASP A 63 5.85 10.48 -5.72
CA ASP A 63 6.28 11.49 -6.70
C ASP A 63 6.50 10.88 -8.10
N GLN A 64 6.68 9.57 -8.21
CA GLN A 64 6.83 8.86 -9.49
C GLN A 64 5.50 8.47 -10.14
N LEU A 65 4.36 8.63 -9.44
CA LEU A 65 3.05 8.36 -10.03
C LEU A 65 2.73 9.42 -11.09
N GLU A 66 2.40 8.99 -12.31
CA GLU A 66 2.05 9.88 -13.41
C GLU A 66 0.74 9.43 -14.10
N GLY A 67 -0.01 10.39 -14.64
CA GLY A 67 -1.16 10.09 -15.49
C GLY A 67 -2.33 9.44 -14.75
N ASP A 68 -2.87 8.36 -15.33
CA ASP A 68 -4.05 7.65 -14.80
C ASP A 68 -3.77 6.93 -13.46
N ASP A 69 -2.50 6.85 -13.04
CA ASP A 69 -2.09 6.25 -11.76
C ASP A 69 -2.17 7.24 -10.58
N GLN A 70 -2.49 8.52 -10.83
CA GLN A 70 -2.75 9.50 -9.76
C GLN A 70 -4.25 9.58 -9.43
N PRO A 71 -4.63 9.57 -8.14
CA PRO A 71 -6.01 9.85 -7.75
C PRO A 71 -6.40 11.30 -8.07
N GLU A 72 -7.67 11.52 -8.43
CA GLU A 72 -8.17 12.86 -8.78
C GLU A 72 -8.60 13.69 -7.56
N THR A 73 -9.00 13.02 -6.48
CA THR A 73 -9.66 13.65 -5.32
C THR A 73 -8.77 13.82 -4.08
N PHE A 74 -7.60 13.20 -4.05
CA PHE A 74 -6.65 13.31 -2.95
C PHE A 74 -5.21 13.20 -3.44
N GLU A 75 -4.25 13.59 -2.60
CA GLU A 75 -2.82 13.45 -2.91
C GLU A 75 -2.29 12.11 -2.39
N THR A 76 -1.51 11.41 -3.21
CA THR A 76 -0.71 10.27 -2.75
C THR A 76 0.58 10.80 -2.12
N ASN A 77 0.77 10.57 -0.83
CA ASN A 77 2.00 10.89 -0.10
C ASN A 77 2.08 10.06 1.20
N ALA A 78 3.17 10.19 1.95
CA ALA A 78 3.35 9.49 3.21
C ALA A 78 2.22 9.74 4.23
N ASP A 79 1.68 10.96 4.26
CA ASP A 79 0.57 11.31 5.18
C ASP A 79 -0.72 10.61 4.78
N SER A 80 -1.05 10.52 3.49
CA SER A 80 -2.24 9.79 3.01
C SER A 80 -2.09 8.30 3.26
N VAL A 81 -0.91 7.73 3.01
CA VAL A 81 -0.62 6.31 3.26
C VAL A 81 -0.74 5.97 4.75
N LYS A 82 -0.16 6.79 5.64
CA LYS A 82 -0.34 6.63 7.09
C LYS A 82 -1.79 6.72 7.53
N LYS A 83 -2.56 7.68 7.02
CA LYS A 83 -3.99 7.83 7.33
C LYS A 83 -4.80 6.59 6.93
N ALA A 84 -4.56 6.07 5.73
CA ALA A 84 -5.16 4.81 5.30
C ALA A 84 -4.78 3.67 6.25
N GLY A 85 -3.50 3.60 6.62
CA GLY A 85 -2.96 2.69 7.60
C GLY A 85 -3.63 2.76 8.96
N GLU A 86 -3.82 3.95 9.53
CA GLU A 86 -4.47 4.14 10.83
C GLU A 86 -5.92 3.64 10.83
N ALA A 87 -6.64 3.79 9.72
CA ALA A 87 -7.98 3.21 9.55
C ALA A 87 -7.91 1.68 9.48
N THR A 88 -6.96 1.14 8.72
CA THR A 88 -6.71 -0.30 8.62
C THR A 88 -6.34 -0.94 9.95
N CYS A 89 -5.46 -0.31 10.75
CA CYS A 89 -5.02 -0.80 12.04
C CYS A 89 -6.14 -0.87 13.09
N LYS A 90 -7.26 -0.13 12.89
CA LYS A 90 -8.44 -0.18 13.75
C LYS A 90 -9.42 -1.29 13.36
N ASN A 91 -9.17 -1.96 12.24
CA ASN A 91 -10.02 -3.01 11.68
C ASN A 91 -9.21 -4.30 11.50
N ASP A 92 -9.40 -5.25 12.42
CA ASP A 92 -8.67 -6.53 12.44
C ASP A 92 -8.77 -7.30 11.12
N GLU A 93 -9.90 -7.19 10.41
CA GLU A 93 -10.09 -7.85 9.12
C GLU A 93 -9.26 -7.19 8.00
N LEU A 94 -9.22 -5.85 7.95
CA LEU A 94 -8.38 -5.15 6.98
C LEU A 94 -6.88 -5.33 7.29
N LEU A 95 -6.51 -5.39 8.56
CA LEU A 95 -5.15 -5.68 8.98
C LEU A 95 -4.74 -7.10 8.55
N ASP A 96 -5.62 -8.10 8.74
CA ASP A 96 -5.39 -9.46 8.27
C ASP A 96 -5.29 -9.54 6.74
N ILE A 97 -6.15 -8.83 6.00
CA ILE A 97 -6.05 -8.72 4.54
C ILE A 97 -4.70 -8.12 4.12
N SER A 98 -4.22 -7.09 4.82
CA SER A 98 -2.93 -6.45 4.55
C SER A 98 -1.74 -7.38 4.83
N LYS A 99 -1.79 -8.16 5.91
CA LYS A 99 -0.77 -9.17 6.23
C LYS A 99 -0.74 -10.30 5.20
N GLU A 100 -1.92 -10.79 4.81
CA GLU A 100 -2.06 -11.83 3.79
C GLU A 100 -1.58 -11.37 2.42
N TYR A 101 -1.77 -10.08 2.09
CA TYR A 101 -1.24 -9.48 0.87
C TYR A 101 0.29 -9.65 0.77
N PHE A 102 1.04 -9.29 1.81
CA PHE A 102 2.51 -9.45 1.83
C PHE A 102 2.96 -10.91 1.83
N ARG A 103 2.09 -11.85 2.25
CA ARG A 103 2.34 -13.30 2.13
C ARG A 103 2.05 -13.86 0.74
N GLY A 104 1.65 -13.02 -0.21
CA GLY A 104 1.37 -13.38 -1.60
C GLY A 104 -0.08 -13.74 -1.89
N ASN A 105 -1.00 -13.56 -0.94
CA ASN A 105 -2.43 -13.78 -1.15
C ASN A 105 -3.12 -12.51 -1.68
N THR A 106 -2.79 -12.16 -2.93
CA THR A 106 -3.29 -10.95 -3.59
C THR A 106 -4.77 -11.04 -4.00
N ASP A 107 -5.31 -12.26 -4.18
CA ASP A 107 -6.70 -12.49 -4.53
C ASP A 107 -7.67 -12.00 -3.45
N LYS A 108 -7.37 -12.28 -2.17
CA LYS A 108 -8.18 -11.83 -1.04
C LYS A 108 -8.22 -10.30 -0.95
N PHE A 109 -7.09 -9.66 -1.17
CA PHE A 109 -7.00 -8.20 -1.25
C PHE A 109 -7.85 -7.66 -2.41
N GLY A 110 -7.65 -8.18 -3.62
CA GLY A 110 -8.37 -7.75 -4.82
C GLY A 110 -9.89 -7.92 -4.71
N GLU A 111 -10.36 -9.03 -4.14
CA GLU A 111 -11.79 -9.27 -3.90
C GLU A 111 -12.37 -8.24 -2.92
N ALA A 112 -11.66 -7.94 -1.83
CA ALA A 112 -12.11 -6.97 -0.82
C ALA A 112 -12.18 -5.54 -1.40
N VAL A 113 -11.17 -5.12 -2.17
CA VAL A 113 -11.15 -3.82 -2.85
C VAL A 113 -12.32 -3.70 -3.82
N MET A 114 -12.50 -4.67 -4.71
CA MET A 114 -13.56 -4.61 -5.72
C MET A 114 -14.96 -4.66 -5.14
N SER A 115 -15.14 -5.42 -4.05
CA SER A 115 -16.41 -5.46 -3.33
C SER A 115 -16.75 -4.10 -2.72
N SER A 116 -15.74 -3.35 -2.25
CA SER A 116 -15.89 -1.99 -1.73
C SER A 116 -16.15 -0.95 -2.82
N VAL A 117 -15.41 -1.01 -3.94
CA VAL A 117 -15.59 -0.10 -5.08
C VAL A 117 -16.98 -0.24 -5.69
N SER A 118 -17.47 -1.48 -5.83
CA SER A 118 -18.81 -1.75 -6.37
C SER A 118 -19.96 -1.49 -5.38
N GLY A 119 -19.64 -1.18 -4.11
CA GLY A 119 -20.60 -0.94 -3.05
C GLY A 119 -21.36 -2.20 -2.60
N SER A 120 -20.87 -3.40 -2.91
CA SER A 120 -21.46 -4.66 -2.45
C SER A 120 -21.03 -5.03 -1.03
N ASP A 121 -19.93 -4.46 -0.57
CA ASP A 121 -19.36 -4.58 0.77
C ASP A 121 -18.79 -3.20 1.13
N ASP A 122 -18.73 -2.84 2.41
CA ASP A 122 -18.27 -1.53 2.88
C ASP A 122 -16.95 -1.63 3.67
N LYS A 123 -16.17 -2.72 3.51
CA LYS A 123 -14.92 -2.95 4.27
C LYS A 123 -13.96 -1.76 4.28
N TYR A 124 -13.79 -1.06 3.15
CA TYR A 124 -12.88 0.08 3.04
C TYR A 124 -13.55 1.45 3.27
N SER A 125 -14.81 1.48 3.70
CA SER A 125 -15.55 2.75 3.93
C SER A 125 -14.83 3.69 4.89
N ASP A 126 -14.34 3.18 6.03
CA ASP A 126 -13.58 3.97 7.01
C ASP A 126 -12.28 4.55 6.42
N VAL A 127 -11.64 3.82 5.50
CA VAL A 127 -10.44 4.29 4.79
C VAL A 127 -10.80 5.46 3.87
N PHE A 128 -11.89 5.33 3.10
CA PHE A 128 -12.37 6.38 2.21
C PHE A 128 -12.80 7.62 2.98
N GLU A 129 -13.51 7.46 4.10
CA GLU A 129 -13.90 8.56 4.98
C GLU A 129 -12.67 9.28 5.55
N THR A 130 -11.68 8.53 6.04
CA THR A 130 -10.45 9.09 6.63
C THR A 130 -9.64 9.90 5.60
N LEU A 131 -9.65 9.48 4.34
CA LEU A 131 -9.02 10.19 3.23
C LEU A 131 -9.89 11.30 2.62
N ASN A 132 -11.11 11.50 3.13
CA ASN A 132 -12.10 12.44 2.60
C ASN A 132 -12.47 12.19 1.13
N ILE A 133 -12.49 10.92 0.73
CA ILE A 133 -12.86 10.53 -0.64
C ILE A 133 -14.39 10.55 -0.75
N PRO A 134 -14.97 11.35 -1.67
CA PRO A 134 -16.42 11.43 -1.79
C PRO A 134 -17.03 10.14 -2.37
N ASP A 135 -18.30 9.88 -2.05
CA ASP A 135 -19.01 8.68 -2.53
C ASP A 135 -19.03 8.56 -4.06
N ASP A 136 -19.06 9.69 -4.77
CA ASP A 136 -19.05 9.79 -6.23
C ASP A 136 -17.64 9.95 -6.83
N ALA A 137 -16.58 9.78 -6.02
CA ALA A 137 -15.21 9.73 -6.51
C ALA A 137 -15.03 8.65 -7.59
N PRO A 138 -14.10 8.84 -8.53
CA PRO A 138 -13.73 7.82 -9.50
C PRO A 138 -13.39 6.49 -8.82
N ASP A 139 -13.70 5.37 -9.48
CA ASP A 139 -13.33 4.03 -8.98
C ASP A 139 -11.82 3.94 -8.73
N ASN A 140 -11.01 4.62 -9.55
CA ASN A 140 -9.55 4.65 -9.42
C ASN A 140 -9.11 5.20 -8.05
N ASP A 141 -9.71 6.29 -7.58
CA ASP A 141 -9.38 6.90 -6.30
C ASP A 141 -9.66 5.94 -5.13
N LYS A 142 -10.79 5.23 -5.18
CA LYS A 142 -11.14 4.21 -4.18
C LYS A 142 -10.19 3.02 -4.23
N ILE A 143 -9.77 2.60 -5.42
CA ILE A 143 -8.79 1.52 -5.58
C ILE A 143 -7.42 1.97 -5.03
N MET A 144 -6.97 3.17 -5.35
CA MET A 144 -5.70 3.73 -4.86
C MET A 144 -5.70 3.86 -3.34
N ALA A 145 -6.78 4.38 -2.75
CA ALA A 145 -6.95 4.46 -1.31
C ALA A 145 -6.87 3.09 -0.62
N ALA A 146 -7.49 2.09 -1.21
CA ALA A 146 -7.41 0.73 -0.72
C ALA A 146 -6.00 0.12 -0.92
N ALA A 147 -5.31 0.42 -2.02
CA ALA A 147 -3.93 -0.02 -2.25
C ALA A 147 -2.94 0.54 -1.20
N MET A 148 -3.21 1.73 -0.68
CA MET A 148 -2.38 2.35 0.37
C MET A 148 -2.48 1.63 1.71
N THR A 149 -3.53 0.84 1.98
CA THR A 149 -3.75 0.28 3.32
C THR A 149 -2.67 -0.69 3.76
N SER A 150 -2.13 -1.50 2.85
CA SER A 150 -1.13 -2.51 3.21
C SER A 150 0.18 -1.86 3.67
N LEU A 151 0.73 -0.92 2.89
CA LEU A 151 1.92 -0.16 3.28
C LEU A 151 1.61 0.78 4.46
N GLY A 152 0.43 1.39 4.47
CA GLY A 152 -0.05 2.23 5.56
C GLY A 152 -0.10 1.49 6.89
N ALA A 153 -0.56 0.24 6.92
CA ALA A 153 -0.61 -0.57 8.12
C ALA A 153 0.79 -0.83 8.68
N VAL A 154 1.78 -1.07 7.80
CA VAL A 154 3.19 -1.16 8.22
C VAL A 154 3.68 0.16 8.81
N MET A 155 3.32 1.30 8.19
CA MET A 155 3.73 2.62 8.69
C MET A 155 3.08 2.99 10.03
N ALA A 156 1.80 2.68 10.20
CA ALA A 156 0.97 3.16 11.31
C ALA A 156 0.93 2.20 12.50
N CYS A 157 1.04 0.89 12.27
CA CYS A 157 1.00 -0.14 13.32
C CYS A 157 1.95 -1.31 13.03
N GLY A 158 3.17 -1.04 12.56
CA GLY A 158 4.14 -2.11 12.29
C GLY A 158 4.51 -2.98 13.50
N ASP A 159 4.21 -2.54 14.73
CA ASP A 159 4.31 -3.37 15.95
C ASP A 159 3.34 -4.57 15.95
N GLU A 160 2.24 -4.50 15.19
CA GLU A 160 1.32 -5.61 15.00
C GLU A 160 1.87 -6.69 14.06
N PHE A 161 2.99 -6.43 13.39
CA PHE A 161 3.67 -7.36 12.49
C PHE A 161 4.84 -8.03 13.23
N SER A 162 4.83 -9.36 13.23
CA SER A 162 5.96 -10.18 13.64
C SER A 162 7.17 -9.96 12.73
N ASP A 163 8.37 -10.30 13.23
CA ASP A 163 9.59 -10.19 12.43
C ASP A 163 9.52 -11.00 11.12
N GLU A 164 8.86 -12.16 11.13
CA GLU A 164 8.63 -12.96 9.92
C GLU A 164 7.67 -12.27 8.95
N GLU A 165 6.62 -11.60 9.45
CA GLU A 165 5.72 -10.81 8.61
C GLU A 165 6.43 -9.59 8.01
N LEU A 166 7.32 -8.93 8.76
CA LEU A 166 8.12 -7.81 8.26
C LEU A 166 9.17 -8.24 7.22
N GLU A 167 9.72 -9.44 7.35
CA GLU A 167 10.52 -10.04 6.26
C GLU A 167 9.68 -10.23 4.99
N LYS A 168 8.41 -10.63 5.11
CA LYS A 168 7.50 -10.73 3.97
C LYS A 168 7.14 -9.38 3.35
N VAL A 169 7.02 -8.33 4.17
CA VAL A 169 6.89 -6.96 3.66
C VAL A 169 8.10 -6.59 2.79
N ALA A 170 9.32 -6.78 3.30
CA ALA A 170 10.54 -6.52 2.54
C ALA A 170 10.64 -7.39 1.27
N GLU A 171 10.28 -8.68 1.35
CA GLU A 171 10.22 -9.57 0.19
C GLU A 171 9.26 -9.06 -0.87
N SER A 172 8.07 -8.62 -0.47
CA SER A 172 7.06 -8.12 -1.39
C SER A 172 7.53 -6.85 -2.09
N ILE A 173 8.05 -5.87 -1.34
CA ILE A 173 8.55 -4.59 -1.88
C ILE A 173 9.67 -4.83 -2.92
N HIS A 174 10.55 -5.79 -2.66
CA HIS A 174 11.67 -6.11 -3.55
C HIS A 174 11.39 -7.27 -4.52
N SER A 175 10.16 -7.76 -4.60
CA SER A 175 9.81 -8.83 -5.54
C SER A 175 9.59 -8.25 -6.94
N SER A 176 10.46 -8.65 -7.87
CA SER A 176 10.41 -8.33 -9.30
C SER A 176 9.70 -9.40 -10.12
#